data_AF-A0A965FX67-F1
#
_entry.id   AF-A0A965FX67-F1
#
_cell.length_a   1.000
_cell.length_b   1.000
_cell.length_c   1.000
_cell.angle_alpha   90.00
_cell.angle_beta   90.00
_cell.angle_gamma   90.00
#
_symmetry.space_group_name_H-M   'P 1'
#
loop_
_entity.id
_entity.type
_entity.pdbx_description
1 polymer ?
#
loop_
_entity_poly.entity_id
_entity_poly.type
_entity_poly.pdbx_seq_one_letter_code
_entity_poly.pdbx_strand_id
1 'polypeptide(L)'
;MRMNVSSLCSLILLPSMLLSGWAWAQNKGPAVDDRAGASYPRKAIRLIAAAAPDGHTLLVNGPGGSYFSALYKKLPFDPDNDLAPVIQIARQPYALTLHPSVPANSVAEFVQLAKSRPGQLRYGNGGVGSA
;
A
#
# COMPACT_ATOMS: atom_id res chain seq x y z
N MET A 1 -22.32 8.72 0.97
CA MET A 1 -21.39 8.90 2.11
C MET A 1 -20.23 9.77 1.62
N ARG A 2 -20.07 11.00 2.13
CA ARG A 2 -19.01 11.93 1.68
C ARG A 2 -17.68 11.48 2.30
N MET A 3 -16.77 10.93 1.51
CA MET A 3 -15.41 10.65 1.98
C MET A 3 -14.56 11.92 1.85
N ASN A 4 -14.09 12.42 2.99
CA ASN A 4 -13.26 13.61 3.14
C ASN A 4 -11.78 13.23 2.89
N VAL A 5 -11.01 14.17 2.36
CA VAL A 5 -9.56 14.06 2.06
C VAL A 5 -8.73 13.64 3.27
N SER A 6 -9.28 13.77 4.49
CA SER A 6 -8.68 13.27 5.73
C SER A 6 -8.47 11.76 5.80
N SER A 7 -9.17 10.93 5.01
CA SER A 7 -8.91 9.47 4.96
C SER A 7 -7.60 9.11 4.25
N LEU A 8 -7.03 10.01 3.43
CA LEU A 8 -5.71 9.80 2.83
C LEU A 8 -4.56 10.04 3.82
N CYS A 9 -4.77 10.83 4.89
CA CYS A 9 -3.78 11.00 5.97
C CYS A 9 -3.62 9.72 6.82
N SER A 10 -4.62 8.85 6.87
CA SER A 10 -4.58 7.65 7.71
C SER A 10 -3.54 6.61 7.29
N LEU A 11 -3.11 6.62 6.03
CA LEU A 11 -2.08 5.69 5.53
C LEU A 11 -0.67 6.03 6.01
N ILE A 12 -0.37 7.30 6.30
CA ILE A 12 0.93 7.75 6.83
C ILE A 12 0.95 7.65 8.37
N LEU A 13 -0.23 7.72 9.01
CA LEU A 13 -0.35 7.69 10.46
C LEU A 13 -0.22 6.29 11.07
N LEU A 14 -0.59 5.23 10.35
CA LEU A 14 -0.55 3.86 10.89
C LEU A 14 0.87 3.37 11.24
N PRO A 15 1.91 3.55 10.39
CA PRO A 15 3.29 3.24 10.77
C PRO A 15 3.75 4.08 11.98
N SER A 16 3.42 5.37 11.99
CA SER A 16 3.81 6.30 13.06
C SER A 16 3.17 5.94 14.40
N MET A 17 1.90 5.50 14.41
CA MET A 17 1.18 5.12 15.62
C MET A 17 1.67 3.77 16.20
N LEU A 18 1.94 2.77 15.36
CA LEU A 18 2.45 1.48 15.83
C LEU A 18 3.83 1.63 16.50
N LEU A 19 4.66 2.53 15.98
CA LEU A 19 6.00 2.80 16.52
C LEU A 19 5.97 3.66 17.79
N SER A 20 4.97 4.54 17.98
CA SER A 20 4.80 5.22 19.26
C SER A 20 4.50 4.25 20.41
N GLY A 21 3.85 3.11 20.14
CA GLY A 21 3.69 2.03 21.12
C GLY A 21 4.99 1.25 21.39
N TRP A 22 5.80 1.00 20.36
CA TRP A 22 7.10 0.32 20.48
C TRP A 22 8.19 1.19 21.14
N ALA A 23 8.21 2.50 20.86
CA ALA A 23 9.16 3.44 21.44
C ALA A 23 8.99 3.57 22.96
N TRP A 24 7.77 3.40 23.47
CA TRP A 24 7.47 3.38 24.90
C TRP A 24 8.09 2.15 25.60
N ALA A 25 8.34 1.06 24.87
CA ALA A 25 8.89 -0.18 25.42
C ALA A 25 10.43 -0.24 25.49
N GLN A 26 11.17 0.64 24.76
CA GLN A 26 12.63 0.50 24.58
C GLN A 26 13.48 1.70 25.00
N ASN A 27 12.88 2.78 25.52
CA ASN A 27 13.57 4.00 26.00
C ASN A 27 14.52 4.69 24.99
N LYS A 28 14.52 4.25 23.71
CA LYS A 28 15.08 4.88 22.51
C LYS A 28 14.13 4.53 21.36
N GLY A 29 13.43 5.51 20.80
CA GLY A 29 12.51 5.26 19.68
C GLY A 29 13.27 4.90 18.39
N PRO A 30 12.74 4.02 17.54
CA PRO A 30 13.35 3.73 16.24
C PRO A 30 13.35 5.00 15.36
N ALA A 31 14.45 5.23 14.64
CA ALA A 31 14.49 6.28 13.63
C ALA A 31 13.57 5.88 12.45
N VAL A 32 12.60 6.73 12.12
CA VAL A 32 11.66 6.50 11.02
C VAL A 32 12.14 7.26 9.79
N ASP A 33 12.42 6.54 8.72
CA ASP A 33 12.69 7.10 7.40
C ASP A 33 11.49 6.82 6.48
N ASP A 34 10.61 7.82 6.34
CA ASP A 34 9.42 7.74 5.48
C ASP A 34 9.77 8.11 4.04
N ARG A 35 9.51 7.19 3.12
CA ARG A 35 9.81 7.34 1.68
C ARG A 35 8.49 7.37 0.90
N ALA A 36 7.93 8.57 0.71
CA ALA A 36 6.63 8.76 0.05
C ALA A 36 6.66 8.72 -1.49
N GLY A 37 5.70 8.02 -2.11
CA GLY A 37 5.31 8.12 -3.54
C GLY A 37 5.06 6.78 -4.27
N ALA A 38 4.48 6.83 -5.49
CA ALA A 38 3.99 5.66 -6.23
C ALA A 38 5.05 4.63 -6.68
N SER A 39 6.34 4.98 -6.70
CA SER A 39 7.44 4.07 -7.09
C SER A 39 8.32 3.61 -5.92
N TYR A 40 7.99 4.02 -4.70
CA TYR A 40 8.88 3.92 -3.55
C TYR A 40 8.91 2.55 -2.85
N PRO A 41 7.88 1.67 -2.88
CA PRO A 41 7.99 0.39 -2.18
C PRO A 41 9.12 -0.47 -2.77
N ARG A 42 9.39 -0.42 -4.09
CA ARG A 42 10.53 -1.14 -4.70
C ARG A 42 11.90 -0.60 -4.25
N LYS A 43 12.03 0.72 -4.08
CA LYS A 43 13.28 1.35 -3.62
C LYS A 43 13.53 1.04 -2.14
N ALA A 44 12.48 1.10 -1.32
CA ALA A 44 12.55 0.72 0.08
C ALA A 44 12.94 -0.75 0.24
N ILE A 45 12.27 -1.66 -0.48
CA ILE A 45 12.62 -3.09 -0.46
C ILE A 45 14.08 -3.31 -0.86
N ARG A 46 14.54 -2.70 -1.96
CA ARG A 46 15.96 -2.82 -2.38
C ARG A 46 16.94 -2.35 -1.29
N LEU A 47 16.64 -1.23 -0.62
CA LEU A 47 17.52 -0.69 0.43
C LEU A 47 17.60 -1.67 1.61
N ILE A 48 16.45 -2.19 2.04
CA ILE A 48 16.36 -3.11 3.18
C ILE A 48 16.97 -4.47 2.85
N ALA A 49 16.75 -4.99 1.64
CA ALA A 49 17.36 -6.22 1.15
C ALA A 49 18.91 -6.14 1.10
N ALA A 50 19.47 -4.92 0.99
CA ALA A 50 20.91 -4.70 1.02
C ALA A 50 21.47 -4.38 2.43
N ALA A 51 20.61 -4.27 3.45
CA ALA A 51 21.03 -4.00 4.82
C ALA A 51 21.60 -5.25 5.51
N ALA A 52 22.33 -5.06 6.60
CA ALA A 52 22.77 -6.17 7.43
C ALA A 52 21.54 -6.91 7.99
N PRO A 53 21.47 -8.26 7.90
CA PRO A 53 20.35 -9.04 8.42
C PRO A 53 20.47 -9.25 9.94
N ASP A 54 20.65 -8.16 10.69
CA ASP A 54 20.88 -8.16 12.14
C ASP A 54 19.61 -7.85 12.96
N GLY A 55 18.49 -7.61 12.29
CA GLY A 55 17.20 -7.32 12.92
C GLY A 55 17.01 -5.85 13.34
N HIS A 56 17.99 -4.97 13.11
CA HIS A 56 17.88 -3.55 13.43
C HIS A 56 17.25 -2.71 12.32
N THR A 57 17.10 -3.29 11.13
CA THR A 57 16.51 -2.65 9.95
C THR A 57 15.26 -3.41 9.54
N LEU A 58 14.09 -2.76 9.67
CA LEU A 58 12.80 -3.37 9.39
C LEU A 58 12.06 -2.61 8.29
N LEU A 59 11.33 -3.35 7.46
CA LEU A 59 10.43 -2.80 6.45
C LEU A 59 8.98 -2.95 6.89
N VAL A 60 8.26 -1.84 6.93
CA VAL A 60 6.79 -1.87 6.94
C VAL A 60 6.31 -1.79 5.50
N ASN A 61 5.74 -2.89 5.00
CA ASN A 61 5.28 -3.02 3.62
C ASN A 61 3.76 -3.28 3.58
N GLY A 62 3.10 -2.66 2.60
CA GLY A 62 1.72 -3.00 2.22
C GLY A 62 1.67 -4.17 1.23
N PRO A 63 0.52 -4.47 0.62
CA PRO A 63 0.42 -5.55 -0.36
C PRO A 63 1.27 -5.31 -1.63
N GLY A 64 1.77 -4.07 -1.82
CA GLY A 64 2.70 -3.60 -2.86
C GLY A 64 3.76 -4.61 -3.28
N GLY A 65 4.46 -5.17 -2.29
CA GLY A 65 5.56 -6.11 -2.51
C GLY A 65 5.16 -7.37 -3.29
N SER A 66 3.97 -7.91 -3.05
CA SER A 66 3.57 -9.24 -3.54
C SER A 66 3.23 -9.28 -5.03
N TYR A 67 2.84 -8.16 -5.64
CA TYR A 67 2.51 -8.11 -7.07
C TYR A 67 3.60 -7.50 -7.95
N PHE A 68 4.77 -7.15 -7.39
CA PHE A 68 5.86 -6.58 -8.20
C PHE A 68 6.46 -7.54 -9.23
N SER A 69 6.50 -8.84 -8.93
CA SER A 69 6.94 -9.86 -9.88
C SER A 69 6.06 -9.90 -11.13
N ALA A 70 4.75 -9.66 -10.98
CA ALA A 70 3.80 -9.57 -12.09
C ALA A 70 3.86 -8.23 -12.85
N LEU A 71 4.21 -7.14 -12.16
CA LEU A 71 4.22 -5.79 -12.75
C LEU A 71 5.55 -5.42 -13.44
N TYR A 72 6.67 -6.03 -13.04
CA TYR A 72 8.00 -5.65 -13.51
C TYR A 72 8.79 -6.86 -13.99
N LYS A 73 9.28 -6.79 -15.24
CA LYS A 73 10.11 -7.85 -15.84
C LYS A 73 11.45 -8.08 -15.13
N LYS A 74 11.97 -7.05 -14.47
CA LYS A 74 13.25 -7.10 -13.75
C LYS A 74 13.08 -6.39 -12.42
N LEU A 75 13.32 -7.13 -11.34
CA LEU A 75 13.41 -6.60 -10.00
C LEU A 75 14.87 -6.61 -9.55
N PRO A 76 15.32 -5.58 -8.80
CA PRO A 76 16.65 -5.56 -8.22
C PRO A 76 16.75 -6.34 -6.89
N PHE A 77 15.77 -7.18 -6.59
CA PHE A 77 15.66 -8.02 -5.40
C PHE A 77 14.75 -9.22 -5.73
N ASP A 78 14.88 -10.30 -4.96
CA ASP A 78 13.98 -11.45 -4.95
C ASP A 78 12.89 -11.24 -3.89
N PRO A 79 11.60 -11.04 -4.28
CA PRO A 79 10.52 -10.77 -3.34
C PRO A 79 10.22 -11.92 -2.38
N ASP A 80 10.60 -13.16 -2.73
CA ASP A 80 10.30 -14.35 -1.94
C ASP A 80 11.45 -14.73 -1.00
N ASN A 81 12.69 -14.36 -1.34
CA ASN A 81 13.89 -14.80 -0.61
C ASN A 81 14.69 -13.68 0.07
N ASP A 82 14.61 -12.42 -0.39
CA ASP A 82 15.42 -11.34 0.18
C ASP A 82 14.81 -10.70 1.44
N LEU A 83 13.58 -11.06 1.80
CA LEU A 83 12.88 -10.53 2.98
C LEU A 83 12.27 -11.66 3.81
N ALA A 84 12.59 -11.70 5.10
CA ALA A 84 11.94 -12.59 6.06
C ALA A 84 10.65 -11.95 6.60
N PRO A 85 9.48 -12.63 6.49
CA PRO A 85 8.25 -12.12 7.08
C PRO A 85 8.33 -12.19 8.61
N VAL A 86 7.95 -11.09 9.29
CA VAL A 86 7.97 -11.02 10.76
C VAL A 86 6.55 -11.12 11.33
N ILE A 87 5.67 -10.16 10.99
CA ILE A 87 4.29 -10.12 11.49
C ILE A 87 3.37 -9.28 10.59
N GLN A 88 2.10 -9.66 10.50
CA GLN A 88 1.05 -8.81 9.90
C GLN A 88 0.49 -7.87 10.96
N ILE A 89 0.69 -6.57 10.78
CA ILE A 89 0.30 -5.54 11.77
C ILE A 89 -1.04 -4.86 11.46
N ALA A 90 -1.54 -4.96 10.22
CA ALA A 90 -2.79 -4.33 9.81
C ALA A 90 -3.45 -5.09 8.65
N ARG A 91 -4.77 -4.99 8.55
CA ARG A 91 -5.57 -5.46 7.42
C ARG A 91 -6.50 -4.33 6.98
N GLN A 92 -6.46 -3.96 5.71
CA GLN A 92 -7.26 -2.88 5.14
C GLN A 92 -8.23 -3.44 4.08
N PRO A 93 -9.56 -3.36 4.29
CA PRO A 93 -10.52 -3.69 3.25
C PRO A 93 -10.62 -2.56 2.21
N TYR A 94 -10.83 -2.93 0.94
CA TYR A 94 -11.14 -1.98 -0.13
C TYR A 94 -12.65 -1.88 -0.34
N ALA A 95 -13.12 -0.68 -0.71
CA ALA A 95 -14.53 -0.44 -1.04
C ALA A 95 -14.64 0.20 -2.43
N LEU A 96 -15.55 -0.32 -3.25
CA LEU A 96 -15.96 0.33 -4.49
C LEU A 96 -16.92 1.47 -4.16
N THR A 97 -16.55 2.69 -4.56
CA THR A 97 -17.40 3.87 -4.41
C THR A 97 -17.64 4.51 -5.76
N LEU A 98 -18.86 5.00 -5.98
CA LEU A 98 -19.27 5.65 -7.21
C LEU A 98 -19.60 7.11 -6.94
N HIS A 99 -19.26 7.98 -7.88
CA HIS A 99 -19.77 9.35 -7.85
C HIS A 99 -21.29 9.33 -8.05
N PRO A 100 -22.08 10.19 -7.37
CA PRO A 100 -23.55 10.19 -7.49
C PRO A 100 -24.09 10.36 -8.91
N SER A 101 -23.29 10.88 -9.84
CA SER A 101 -23.66 10.99 -11.26
C SER A 101 -23.51 9.69 -12.05
N VAL A 102 -22.96 8.63 -11.48
CA VAL A 102 -22.82 7.33 -12.13
C VAL A 102 -24.14 6.56 -11.95
N PRO A 103 -24.85 6.21 -13.04
CA PRO A 103 -26.18 5.59 -12.95
C PRO A 103 -26.07 4.08 -12.66
N ALA A 104 -25.63 3.73 -11.45
CA ALA A 104 -25.59 2.37 -10.94
C ALA A 104 -25.74 2.38 -9.41
N ASN A 105 -26.69 1.60 -8.89
CA ASN A 105 -26.97 1.48 -7.45
C ASN A 105 -26.52 0.13 -6.87
N SER A 106 -26.02 -0.76 -7.72
CA SER A 106 -25.50 -2.06 -7.33
C SER A 106 -24.23 -2.39 -8.12
N VAL A 107 -23.44 -3.33 -7.60
CA VAL A 107 -22.25 -3.84 -8.32
C VAL A 107 -22.67 -4.47 -9.65
N ALA A 108 -23.81 -5.17 -9.69
CA ALA A 108 -24.34 -5.78 -10.91
C ALA A 108 -24.67 -4.72 -11.98
N GLU A 109 -25.37 -3.65 -11.60
CA GLU A 109 -25.67 -2.51 -12.49
C GLU A 109 -24.38 -1.81 -12.95
N PHE A 110 -23.41 -1.62 -12.06
CA PHE A 110 -22.13 -1.01 -12.42
C PHE A 110 -21.36 -1.84 -13.44
N VAL A 111 -21.32 -3.17 -13.26
CA VAL A 111 -20.67 -4.09 -14.22
C VAL A 111 -21.39 -4.07 -15.57
N GLN A 112 -22.72 -4.06 -15.59
CA GLN A 112 -23.49 -3.93 -16.83
C GLN A 112 -23.20 -2.60 -17.53
N LEU A 113 -23.22 -1.49 -16.77
CA LEU A 113 -22.91 -0.15 -17.27
C LEU A 113 -21.50 -0.09 -17.89
N ALA A 114 -20.49 -0.59 -17.17
CA ALA A 114 -19.11 -0.63 -17.63
C ALA A 114 -18.93 -1.43 -18.92
N LYS A 115 -19.60 -2.59 -19.03
CA LYS A 115 -19.58 -3.42 -20.25
C LYS A 115 -20.28 -2.75 -21.43
N SER A 116 -21.37 -2.02 -21.18
CA SER A 116 -22.11 -1.30 -22.24
C SER A 116 -21.38 -0.06 -22.77
N ARG A 117 -20.42 0.48 -22.01
CA ARG A 117 -19.68 1.71 -22.34
C ARG A 117 -18.17 1.53 -22.22
N PRO A 118 -17.55 0.67 -23.06
CA PRO A 118 -16.11 0.41 -23.00
C PRO A 118 -15.31 1.71 -23.20
N GLY A 119 -14.32 1.95 -22.35
CA GLY A 119 -13.42 3.11 -22.42
C GLY A 119 -13.99 4.44 -21.93
N GLN A 120 -15.28 4.52 -21.57
CA GLN A 120 -15.90 5.79 -21.13
C GLN A 120 -15.85 6.01 -19.62
N LEU A 121 -15.73 4.93 -18.83
CA LEU A 121 -15.59 5.02 -17.38
C LEU A 121 -14.13 5.15 -16.99
N ARG A 122 -13.85 6.10 -16.09
CA ARG A 122 -12.52 6.28 -15.48
C ARG A 122 -12.61 5.91 -14.00
N TYR A 123 -11.56 5.34 -13.46
CA TYR A 123 -11.43 5.05 -12.04
C TYR A 123 -10.13 5.67 -11.51
N GLY A 124 -10.13 6.06 -10.23
CA GLY A 124 -8.94 6.56 -9.55
C GLY A 124 -8.06 5.42 -9.05
N ASN A 125 -6.74 5.59 -9.13
CA ASN A 125 -5.76 4.71 -8.49
C ASN A 125 -4.63 5.57 -7.90
N GLY A 126 -3.88 5.04 -6.93
CA GLY A 126 -2.73 5.74 -6.33
C GLY A 126 -1.43 5.65 -7.14
N GLY A 127 -1.47 5.14 -8.38
CA GLY A 127 -0.31 4.85 -9.23
C GLY A 127 -0.08 3.35 -9.47
N VAL A 128 0.83 3.00 -10.38
CA VAL A 128 1.11 1.60 -10.75
C VAL A 128 1.71 0.84 -9.56
N GLY A 129 1.01 -0.19 -9.10
CA GLY A 129 1.41 -0.93 -7.90
C GLY A 129 1.05 -0.21 -6.59
N SER A 130 0.27 0.87 -6.67
CA SER A 130 -0.61 1.26 -5.57
C SER A 130 -1.93 0.51 -5.74
N ALA A 131 -2.50 0.08 -4.62
CA ALA A 131 -3.91 -0.26 -4.60
C ALA A 131 -4.79 0.98 -4.80
#